data_AF-A0A6G0VJU5-F1
#
_entry.id   AF-A0A6G0VJU5-F1
#
_cell.length_a   1.000
_cell.length_b   1.000
_cell.length_c   1.000
_cell.angle_alpha   90.00
_cell.angle_beta   90.00
_cell.angle_gamma   90.00
#
_symmetry.space_group_name_H-M   'P 1'
#
loop_
_entity.id
_entity.type
_entity.pdbx_description
1 polymer ?
#
loop_
_entity_poly.entity_id
_entity_poly.type
_entity_poly.pdbx_seq_one_letter_code
_entity_poly.pdbx_strand_id
1 'polypeptide(L)' 'NIPKHTTGDAFSCLIADAPTNDFNFTDYIFDNYVCPDGGFPPILWAGKPSEEPRTTNGPESFHRYYNSQFYP' A
#
# COMPACT_ATOMS: atom_id res chain seq x y z
N ASN A 1 -8.58 2.12 14.55
CA ASN A 1 -9.55 1.09 14.14
C ASN A 1 -10.82 1.75 13.70
N ILE A 2 -11.01 1.85 12.38
CA ILE A 2 -12.28 2.24 11.78
C ILE A 2 -13.25 1.07 12.00
N PRO A 3 -14.43 1.26 12.63
CA PRO A 3 -15.28 0.14 13.03
C PRO A 3 -15.81 -0.59 11.79
N LYS A 4 -15.86 -1.94 11.84
CA LYS A 4 -16.12 -2.83 10.69
C LYS A 4 -17.36 -2.49 9.84
N HIS A 5 -18.38 -1.84 10.45
CA HIS A 5 -19.58 -1.40 9.72
C HIS A 5 -19.30 -0.28 8.71
N THR A 6 -18.28 0.55 8.94
CA THR A 6 -18.00 1.73 8.10
C THR A 6 -17.22 1.45 6.82
N THR A 7 -16.55 0.29 6.68
CA THR A 7 -15.81 0.00 5.44
C THR A 7 -16.75 -0.32 4.28
N GLY A 8 -17.76 -1.16 4.51
CA GLY A 8 -18.78 -1.46 3.50
C GLY A 8 -19.60 -0.22 3.12
N ASP A 9 -19.93 0.61 4.11
CA ASP A 9 -20.63 1.88 3.89
C ASP A 9 -19.78 2.84 3.04
N ALA A 10 -18.48 2.96 3.32
CA ALA A 10 -17.57 3.81 2.56
C ALA A 10 -17.43 3.37 1.09
N PHE A 11 -17.31 2.06 0.84
CA PHE A 11 -17.30 1.54 -0.53
C PHE A 11 -18.62 1.81 -1.25
N SER A 12 -19.75 1.63 -0.56
CA SER A 12 -21.08 1.90 -1.11
C SER A 12 -21.25 3.37 -1.50
N CYS A 13 -20.75 4.31 -0.68
CA CYS A 13 -20.73 5.73 -1.03
C CYS A 13 -19.89 6.03 -2.27
N LEU A 14 -18.69 5.43 -2.39
CA LEU A 14 -17.82 5.65 -3.55
C LEU A 14 -18.46 5.18 -4.86
N ILE A 15 -19.16 4.04 -4.84
CA ILE A 15 -19.90 3.53 -6.01
C ILE A 15 -21.15 4.37 -6.31
N ALA A 16 -21.80 4.93 -5.28
CA ALA A 16 -22.92 5.85 -5.49
C ALA A 16 -22.47 7.16 -6.16
N ASP A 17 -21.30 7.70 -5.77
CA ASP A 17 -20.73 8.92 -6.35
C ASP A 17 -20.21 8.70 -7.78
N ALA A 18 -19.66 7.53 -8.07
CA ALA A 18 -19.17 7.15 -9.40
C ALA A 18 -19.62 5.71 -9.76
N PRO A 19 -20.83 5.55 -10.31
CA PRO A 19 -21.36 4.24 -10.66
C PRO A 19 -20.51 3.56 -11.72
N THR A 20 -20.10 2.32 -11.45
CA THR A 20 -19.40 1.46 -12.39
C THR A 20 -19.93 0.03 -12.27
N ASN A 21 -19.84 -0.71 -13.36
CA ASN A 21 -20.10 -2.16 -13.39
C ASN A 21 -18.81 -2.96 -13.63
N ASP A 22 -17.68 -2.28 -13.85
CA ASP A 22 -16.38 -2.92 -14.03
C ASP A 22 -15.62 -2.89 -12.69
N PHE A 23 -15.59 -4.06 -12.05
CA PHE A 23 -14.91 -4.28 -10.78
C PHE A 23 -13.64 -5.13 -10.94
N ASN A 24 -13.25 -5.47 -12.17
CA ASN A 24 -12.15 -6.42 -12.42
C ASN A 24 -10.85 -6.02 -11.71
N PHE A 25 -10.54 -4.71 -11.69
CA PHE A 25 -9.37 -4.21 -10.98
C PHE A 25 -9.53 -4.32 -9.45
N THR A 26 -10.70 -3.98 -8.92
CA THR A 26 -10.97 -4.04 -7.47
C THR A 26 -10.99 -5.48 -6.98
N ASP A 27 -11.61 -6.40 -7.72
CA ASP A 27 -11.64 -7.83 -7.44
C ASP A 27 -10.22 -8.41 -7.47
N TYR A 28 -9.42 -8.05 -8.48
CA TYR A 28 -8.01 -8.43 -8.52
C TYR A 28 -7.24 -7.98 -7.27
N ILE A 29 -7.40 -6.72 -6.84
CA ILE A 29 -6.77 -6.20 -5.63
C ILE A 29 -7.26 -6.97 -4.39
N PHE A 30 -8.57 -7.22 -4.29
CA PHE A 30 -9.15 -7.92 -3.16
C PHE A 30 -8.62 -9.35 -3.06
N ASP A 31 -8.72 -10.13 -4.15
CA ASP A 31 -8.36 -11.54 -4.19
C ASP A 31 -6.85 -11.76 -3.99
N ASN A 32 -6.01 -10.84 -4.48
CA ASN A 32 -4.56 -11.01 -4.39
C ASN A 32 -3.96 -10.38 -3.13
N TYR A 33 -4.43 -9.21 -2.70
CA TYR A 33 -3.73 -8.41 -1.70
C TYR A 33 -4.49 -8.22 -0.38
N VAL A 34 -5.83 -8.23 -0.40
CA VAL A 34 -6.65 -7.93 0.79
C VAL A 34 -7.13 -9.21 1.47
N CYS A 35 -7.54 -10.21 0.69
CA CYS A 35 -8.00 -11.49 1.19
C CYS A 35 -6.87 -12.17 1.99
N PRO A 36 -7.14 -12.68 3.22
CA PRO A 36 -6.15 -13.40 4.00
C PRO A 36 -5.59 -14.65 3.29
N ASP A 37 -6.39 -15.25 2.41
CA ASP A 37 -6.04 -16.44 1.62
C ASP A 37 -5.49 -16.09 0.22
N GLY A 38 -5.28 -14.80 -0.06
CA GLY A 38 -4.74 -14.31 -1.33
C GLY A 38 -3.26 -14.64 -1.51
N GLY A 39 -2.75 -14.46 -2.74
CA GLY A 39 -1.33 -14.72 -3.05
C GLY A 39 -0.35 -13.79 -2.34
N PHE A 40 -0.80 -12.58 -1.99
CA PHE A 40 -0.02 -11.55 -1.32
C PHE A 40 -0.78 -10.97 -0.12
N PRO A 41 -1.04 -11.79 0.91
CA PRO A 41 -1.97 -11.42 1.98
C PRO A 41 -1.44 -10.23 2.79
N PRO A 42 -2.33 -9.48 3.49
CA PRO A 42 -1.96 -8.28 4.24
C PRO A 42 -0.81 -8.47 5.23
N ILE A 43 -0.63 -9.67 5.79
CA ILE A 43 0.48 -9.96 6.70
C ILE A 43 1.87 -9.71 6.08
N LEU A 44 1.99 -9.77 4.75
CA LEU A 44 3.25 -9.52 4.06
C LEU A 44 3.58 -8.03 3.91
N TRP A 45 2.57 -7.17 3.77
CA TRP A 45 2.76 -5.78 3.32
C TRP A 45 2.08 -4.73 4.20
N ALA A 46 1.01 -5.07 4.91
CA ALA A 46 0.24 -4.20 5.79
C ALA A 46 0.69 -4.31 7.27
N GLY A 47 1.98 -4.58 7.49
CA GLY A 47 2.57 -4.62 8.83
C GLY A 47 2.70 -3.22 9.43
N LYS A 48 2.66 -3.14 10.77
CA LYS A 48 2.97 -1.89 11.47
C LYS A 48 4.39 -1.43 11.07
N PRO A 49 4.59 -0.17 10.65
CA PRO A 49 5.91 0.36 10.42
C PRO A 49 6.79 0.18 11.66
N SER A 50 8.09 -0.01 11.45
CA SER A 50 9.05 -0.05 12.55
C SER A 50 9.00 1.26 13.34
N GLU A 51 8.92 1.15 14.67
CA GLU A 51 9.06 2.32 15.56
C GLU A 51 10.52 2.76 15.68
N GLU A 52 11.48 1.91 15.29
CA GLU A 52 12.86 2.35 15.16
C GLU A 52 12.98 3.36 14.01
N PRO A 53 13.56 4.56 14.25
CA PRO A 53 13.82 5.53 13.21
C PRO A 53 14.83 4.96 12.22
N ARG A 54 14.34 4.32 11.17
CA ARG A 54 15.15 3.94 10.01
C ARG A 54 15.40 5.19 9.21
N THR A 55 16.59 5.74 9.39
CA THR A 55 17.02 6.89 8.61
C THR A 55 17.34 6.42 7.18
N THR A 56 16.86 7.15 6.16
CA THR A 56 17.21 6.93 4.73
C THR A 56 18.67 7.27 4.42
N ASN A 57 19.42 7.69 5.45
CA ASN A 57 20.82 8.10 5.41
C ASN A 57 21.73 7.08 4.72
N GLY A 58 21.45 5.78 4.83
CA GLY A 58 22.25 4.73 4.19
C GLY A 58 22.21 4.83 2.66
N PRO A 59 21.04 4.58 2.03
CA PRO A 59 20.85 4.75 0.58
C PRO A 59 21.20 6.16 0.08
N GLU A 60 20.84 7.21 0.82
CA GLU A 60 21.15 8.59 0.45
C GLU A 60 22.65 8.89 0.49
N SER A 61 23.39 8.38 1.48
CA SER A 61 24.84 8.54 1.57
C SER A 61 25.54 7.77 0.44
N PHE A 62 25.11 6.54 0.16
CA PHE A 62 25.62 5.76 -0.95
C PHE A 62 25.39 6.45 -2.29
N HIS A 63 24.16 6.91 -2.57
CA HIS A 63 23.85 7.62 -3.82
C HIS A 63 24.60 8.95 -3.93
N ARG A 64 24.75 9.70 -2.84
CA ARG A 64 25.55 10.93 -2.82
C ARG A 64 27.01 10.67 -3.17
N TYR A 65 27.62 9.67 -2.52
CA TYR A 65 29.02 9.28 -2.76
C TYR A 65 29.23 8.72 -4.17
N TYR A 66 28.29 7.90 -4.66
CA TYR A 66 28.34 7.36 -6.02
C TYR A 66 28.23 8.49 -7.06
N ASN A 67 27.27 9.40 -6.91
CA ASN A 67 27.09 10.50 -7.85
C ASN A 67 28.29 11.45 -7.87
N SER A 68 28.98 11.66 -6.74
CA SER A 68 30.21 12.46 -6.71
C SER A 68 31.40 11.83 -7.43
N GLN A 69 31.33 10.55 -7.82
CA GLN A 69 32.37 9.93 -8.67
C GLN A 69 32.21 10.31 -10.15
N PHE A 70 31.03 10.75 -10.58
CA PHE A 70 30.71 11.02 -11.99
C PHE A 70 30.43 12.50 -12.27
N TYR A 71 29.99 13.25 -11.27
CA TYR A 71 29.68 14.67 -11.39
C TYR A 71 30.52 15.47 -10.37
N PRO A 72 31.43 16.36 -10.85
CA PRO A 72 32.21 17.23 -9.98
C PRO A 72 31.38 18.35 -9.36
#